data_AF-A0A1C5E4E1-F1
#
_entry.id   AF-A0A1C5E4E1-F1
#
_cell.length_a   1.000
_cell.length_b   1.000
_cell.length_c   1.000
_cell.angle_alpha   90.00
_cell.angle_beta   90.00
_cell.angle_gamma   90.00
#
_symmetry.space_group_name_H-M   'P 1'
#
loop_
_entity.id
_entity.type
_entity.pdbx_description
1 polymer ?
#
loop_
_entity_poly.entity_id
_entity_poly.type
_entity_poly.pdbx_seq_one_letter_code
_entity_poly.pdbx_strand_id
1 'polypeptide(L)'
;MEAGTVPIMSDDLRSNNLCHEDAVAGGWLADPEWLVNTDPERVMAVLDSALGPEELLAAAVYRASAHLHQGAESWVRQQLLGLDAARYGDVALSARIAAVPAAGKPTAPWGVEWATGGLVSSQFRHALTGHIDFVQAVATTSMDGRPVAVTGSWDSTVRVWDLASGKQIGEPLTGHTGTVCAVATTVLDGRPIAVSGGDDDTARVWDLTTGKQIGEPLTGHAHPVWAVATAMVDGRPVAVTGSCDKKVRMWDLTTRQPIGKPLTGHTNDVWAV
;
A
#
# COMPACT_ATOMS: atom_id res chain seq x y z
N MET A 1 34.39 -23.77 -62.45
CA MET A 1 33.36 -22.75 -62.66
C MET A 1 32.18 -23.13 -61.78
N GLU A 2 31.92 -22.25 -60.82
CA GLU A 2 30.81 -22.16 -59.87
C GLU A 2 30.45 -23.39 -59.01
N ALA A 3 30.94 -23.36 -57.77
CA ALA A 3 30.31 -24.03 -56.64
C ALA A 3 29.16 -23.14 -56.13
N GLY A 4 27.92 -23.62 -56.25
CA GLY A 4 26.72 -22.95 -55.78
C GLY A 4 26.56 -23.08 -54.26
N THR A 5 26.64 -21.95 -53.56
CA THR A 5 26.34 -21.84 -52.13
C THR A 5 24.83 -21.72 -51.93
N VAL A 6 24.25 -22.69 -51.23
CA VAL A 6 22.88 -22.63 -50.70
C VAL A 6 22.90 -21.77 -49.43
N PRO A 7 22.09 -20.71 -49.29
CA PRO A 7 21.96 -20.01 -48.03
C PRO A 7 20.96 -20.75 -47.13
N ILE A 8 21.47 -21.22 -46.00
CA ILE A 8 20.72 -21.73 -44.86
C ILE A 8 20.19 -20.52 -44.09
N MET A 9 18.88 -20.36 -44.04
CA MET A 9 18.19 -19.33 -43.27
C MET A 9 18.15 -19.79 -41.81
N SER A 10 19.05 -19.25 -40.98
CA SER A 10 19.04 -19.44 -39.53
C SER A 10 18.26 -18.31 -38.88
N ASP A 11 17.23 -18.68 -38.12
CA ASP A 11 16.68 -17.86 -37.05
C ASP A 11 17.79 -17.49 -36.07
N ASP A 12 17.90 -16.21 -35.72
CA ASP A 12 18.45 -15.78 -34.43
C ASP A 12 17.88 -14.40 -34.05
N LEU A 13 16.92 -14.47 -33.12
CA LEU A 13 16.83 -13.68 -31.89
C LEU A 13 17.21 -12.19 -31.92
N ARG A 14 16.18 -11.37 -31.68
CA ARG A 14 16.12 -10.33 -30.63
C ARG A 14 17.48 -9.75 -30.23
N SER A 15 17.93 -8.72 -30.94
CA SER A 15 18.82 -7.71 -30.38
C SER A 15 18.00 -6.49 -29.98
N ASN A 16 17.62 -6.50 -28.70
CA ASN A 16 17.26 -5.32 -27.92
C ASN A 16 18.21 -4.17 -28.24
N ASN A 17 17.69 -3.11 -28.86
CA ASN A 17 18.33 -1.79 -28.89
C ASN A 17 17.37 -0.75 -28.28
N LEU A 18 17.04 -0.97 -27.01
CA LEU A 18 16.33 0.00 -26.16
C LEU A 18 17.05 0.14 -24.82
N CYS A 19 18.27 0.69 -24.88
CA CYS A 19 18.97 1.44 -23.82
C CYS A 19 19.93 2.33 -24.64
N HIS A 20 19.95 3.66 -24.63
CA HIS A 20 19.60 4.69 -23.67
C HIS A 20 19.40 5.95 -24.50
N GLU A 21 18.39 6.77 -24.21
CA GLU A 21 18.52 8.23 -24.21
C GLU A 21 17.33 8.84 -23.46
N ASP A 22 17.68 9.72 -22.52
CA ASP A 22 16.88 10.74 -21.84
C ASP A 22 15.96 10.35 -20.68
N ALA A 23 16.61 10.17 -19.53
CA ALA A 23 16.07 10.63 -18.26
C ALA A 23 16.02 12.18 -18.23
N VAL A 24 14.89 12.69 -17.71
CA VAL A 24 14.57 14.05 -17.25
C VAL A 24 14.00 15.04 -18.30
N ALA A 25 12.67 14.97 -18.46
CA ALA A 25 11.80 16.13 -18.27
C ALA A 25 10.41 15.63 -17.82
N GLY A 26 9.86 16.23 -16.76
CA GLY A 26 8.47 15.99 -16.34
C GLY A 26 7.52 16.26 -17.51
N GLY A 27 6.54 15.37 -17.68
CA GLY A 27 5.52 15.52 -18.72
C GLY A 27 4.73 14.24 -18.99
N TRP A 28 5.28 13.06 -18.67
CA TRP A 28 4.63 11.77 -18.93
C TRP A 28 3.26 11.63 -18.26
N LEU A 29 3.13 12.12 -17.03
CA LEU A 29 1.87 12.11 -16.31
C LEU A 29 0.86 13.12 -16.86
N ALA A 30 1.32 14.12 -17.60
CA ALA A 30 0.44 15.03 -18.33
C ALA A 30 0.03 14.47 -19.71
N ASP A 31 0.59 13.34 -20.14
CA ASP A 31 0.28 12.73 -21.44
C ASP A 31 -0.88 11.71 -21.32
N PRO A 32 -2.07 12.03 -21.84
CA PRO A 32 -3.23 11.15 -21.79
C PRO A 32 -3.04 9.87 -22.60
N GLU A 33 -2.26 9.90 -23.69
CA GLU A 33 -2.01 8.71 -24.51
C GLU A 33 -1.16 7.72 -23.73
N TRP A 34 -0.15 8.23 -23.03
CA TRP A 34 0.68 7.43 -22.14
C TRP A 34 -0.12 6.82 -20.98
N LEU A 35 -0.95 7.61 -20.29
CA LEU A 35 -1.80 7.12 -19.20
C LEU A 35 -2.77 6.01 -19.66
N VAL A 36 -3.33 6.12 -20.86
CA VAL A 36 -4.33 5.16 -21.37
C VAL A 36 -3.69 3.88 -21.89
N ASN A 37 -2.57 3.96 -22.61
CA ASN A 37 -2.03 2.84 -23.36
C ASN A 37 -0.85 2.13 -22.70
N THR A 38 -0.21 2.74 -21.69
CA THR A 38 0.94 2.14 -20.99
C THR A 38 0.50 1.03 -20.03
N ASP A 39 1.39 0.09 -19.76
CA ASP A 39 1.20 -0.91 -18.70
C ASP A 39 0.88 -0.22 -17.36
N PRO A 40 -0.25 -0.56 -16.70
CA PRO A 40 -0.61 0.02 -15.42
C PRO A 40 0.46 -0.02 -14.35
N GLU A 41 1.29 -1.08 -14.31
CA GLU A 41 2.36 -1.18 -13.32
C GLU A 41 3.43 -0.10 -13.54
N ARG A 42 3.75 0.19 -14.81
CA ARG A 42 4.70 1.26 -15.17
C ARG A 42 4.12 2.64 -14.90
N VAL A 43 2.82 2.83 -15.10
CA VAL A 43 2.14 4.08 -14.75
C VAL A 43 2.18 4.29 -13.23
N MET A 44 1.77 3.28 -12.46
CA MET A 44 1.75 3.30 -11.00
C MET A 44 3.13 3.63 -10.41
N ALA A 45 4.21 3.07 -10.98
CA ALA A 45 5.58 3.27 -10.52
C ALA A 45 6.07 4.72 -10.55
N VAL A 46 5.46 5.60 -11.34
CA VAL A 46 5.90 7.00 -11.50
C VAL A 46 4.87 8.02 -11.00
N LEU A 47 3.69 7.59 -10.52
CA LEU A 47 2.67 8.52 -10.01
C LEU A 47 3.17 9.39 -8.84
N ASP A 48 4.14 8.92 -8.07
CA ASP A 48 4.74 9.64 -6.95
C ASP A 48 5.81 10.64 -7.38
N SER A 49 6.27 10.58 -8.64
CA SER A 49 7.22 11.55 -9.20
C SER A 49 6.52 12.74 -9.89
N ALA A 50 5.19 12.87 -9.74
CA ALA A 50 4.43 13.97 -10.31
C ALA A 50 4.94 15.34 -9.84
N LEU A 51 5.30 16.20 -10.79
CA LEU A 51 5.78 17.55 -10.55
C LEU A 51 4.82 18.57 -11.16
N GLY A 52 4.30 19.46 -10.30
CA GLY A 52 3.41 20.53 -10.72
C GLY A 52 1.92 20.15 -10.76
N PRO A 53 1.03 21.14 -10.92
CA PRO A 53 -0.41 20.93 -10.68
C PRO A 53 -1.08 19.95 -11.65
N GLU A 54 -0.70 19.96 -12.93
CA GLU A 54 -1.31 19.11 -13.96
C GLU A 54 -0.94 17.63 -13.74
N GLU A 55 0.34 17.32 -13.51
CA GLU A 55 0.78 15.95 -13.25
C GLU A 55 0.24 15.41 -11.93
N LEU A 56 0.17 16.25 -10.89
CA LEU A 56 -0.42 15.86 -9.60
C LEU A 56 -1.90 15.51 -9.75
N LEU A 57 -2.63 16.28 -10.58
CA LEU A 57 -4.04 16.03 -10.86
C LEU A 57 -4.23 14.76 -11.68
N ALA A 58 -3.46 14.59 -12.77
CA ALA A 58 -3.50 13.39 -13.58
C ALA A 58 -3.12 12.13 -12.77
N ALA A 59 -2.14 12.24 -11.88
CA ALA A 59 -1.78 11.15 -10.99
C ALA A 59 -2.89 10.83 -9.98
N ALA A 60 -3.62 11.84 -9.49
CA ALA A 60 -4.76 11.62 -8.62
C ALA A 60 -5.96 10.98 -9.36
N VAL A 61 -6.24 11.43 -10.59
CA VAL A 61 -7.23 10.82 -11.50
C VAL A 61 -6.88 9.35 -11.75
N TYR A 62 -5.62 9.04 -12.03
CA TYR A 62 -5.20 7.66 -12.27
C TYR A 62 -5.36 6.79 -11.02
N ARG A 63 -5.02 7.31 -9.83
CA ARG A 63 -5.17 6.60 -8.54
C ARG A 63 -6.63 6.28 -8.21
N ALA A 64 -7.58 7.14 -8.60
CA ALA A 64 -9.00 6.98 -8.28
C ALA A 64 -9.58 5.63 -8.74
N SER A 65 -9.08 5.10 -9.85
CA SER A 65 -9.47 3.80 -10.41
C SER A 65 -8.29 2.85 -10.64
N ALA A 66 -7.16 3.03 -9.95
CA ALA A 66 -5.93 2.25 -10.19
C ALA A 66 -6.15 0.73 -10.16
N HIS A 67 -6.94 0.26 -9.19
CA HIS A 67 -7.30 -1.14 -9.01
C HIS A 67 -8.12 -1.73 -10.16
N LEU A 68 -8.75 -0.90 -11.00
CA LEU A 68 -9.53 -1.32 -12.16
C LEU A 68 -8.70 -1.35 -13.46
N HIS A 69 -7.49 -0.78 -13.46
CA HIS A 69 -6.67 -0.69 -14.67
C HIS A 69 -5.96 -2.00 -14.99
N GLN A 70 -5.70 -2.83 -13.98
CA GLN A 70 -5.02 -4.12 -14.13
C GLN A 70 -5.94 -5.11 -14.85
N GLY A 71 -5.50 -5.64 -16.00
CA GLY A 71 -6.29 -6.53 -16.84
C GLY A 71 -7.36 -5.84 -17.70
N ALA A 72 -7.55 -4.52 -17.56
CA ALA A 72 -8.44 -3.76 -18.42
C ALA A 72 -7.79 -3.48 -19.79
N GLU A 73 -8.59 -3.63 -20.85
CA GLU A 73 -8.21 -3.15 -22.18
C GLU A 73 -8.07 -1.62 -22.18
N SER A 74 -7.25 -1.07 -23.09
CA SER A 74 -6.96 0.37 -23.08
C SER A 74 -8.20 1.24 -23.30
N TRP A 75 -9.24 0.75 -24.00
CA TRP A 75 -10.47 1.50 -24.17
C TRP A 75 -11.29 1.58 -22.87
N VAL A 76 -11.28 0.53 -22.03
CA VAL A 76 -11.90 0.57 -20.70
C VAL A 76 -11.15 1.56 -19.82
N ARG A 77 -9.81 1.53 -19.87
CA ARG A 77 -8.95 2.49 -19.15
C ARG A 77 -9.23 3.94 -19.57
N GLN A 78 -9.37 4.19 -20.87
CA GLN A 78 -9.80 5.48 -21.40
C GLN A 78 -11.12 5.94 -20.78
N GLN A 79 -12.11 5.04 -20.67
CA GLN A 79 -13.41 5.41 -20.11
C GLN A 79 -13.35 5.77 -18.63
N LEU A 80 -12.65 4.93 -17.85
CA LEU A 80 -12.45 5.15 -16.42
C LEU A 80 -11.72 6.47 -16.16
N LEU A 81 -10.59 6.69 -16.82
CA LEU A 81 -9.79 7.89 -16.63
C LEU A 81 -10.51 9.16 -17.12
N GLY A 82 -11.25 9.08 -18.23
CA GLY A 82 -12.04 10.21 -18.73
C GLY A 82 -13.16 10.59 -17.75
N LEU A 83 -13.84 9.60 -17.17
CA LEU A 83 -14.86 9.82 -16.15
C LEU A 83 -14.26 10.40 -14.87
N ASP A 84 -13.15 9.85 -14.39
CA ASP A 84 -12.50 10.34 -13.18
C ASP A 84 -11.92 11.75 -13.37
N ALA A 85 -11.33 12.07 -14.53
CA ALA A 85 -10.91 13.44 -14.85
C ALA A 85 -12.08 14.43 -14.76
N ALA A 86 -13.24 14.07 -15.33
CA ALA A 86 -14.44 14.89 -15.25
C ALA A 86 -14.97 15.02 -13.81
N ARG A 87 -14.91 13.96 -13.00
CA ARG A 87 -15.25 14.02 -11.56
C ARG A 87 -14.31 14.96 -10.82
N TYR A 88 -13.02 14.95 -11.14
CA TYR A 88 -12.03 15.85 -10.56
C TYR A 88 -12.11 17.29 -11.07
N GLY A 89 -13.10 17.61 -11.92
CA GLY A 89 -13.32 18.95 -12.47
C GLY A 89 -12.39 19.30 -13.63
N ASP A 90 -11.55 18.37 -14.09
CA ASP A 90 -10.65 18.56 -15.21
C ASP A 90 -11.31 18.13 -16.53
N VAL A 91 -12.17 19.00 -17.02
CA VAL A 91 -12.89 18.81 -18.29
C VAL A 91 -11.91 18.74 -19.47
N ALA A 92 -10.78 19.47 -19.39
CA ALA A 92 -9.78 19.50 -20.46
C ALA A 92 -9.03 18.16 -20.55
N LEU A 93 -8.58 17.61 -19.42
CA LEU A 93 -7.96 16.29 -19.36
C LEU A 93 -8.97 15.20 -19.76
N SER A 94 -10.23 15.29 -19.31
CA SER A 94 -11.29 14.35 -19.70
C SER A 94 -11.48 14.30 -21.23
N ALA A 95 -11.55 15.46 -21.88
CA ALA A 95 -11.68 15.55 -23.33
C ALA A 95 -10.46 15.01 -24.07
N ARG A 96 -9.25 15.33 -23.59
CA ARG A 96 -7.99 14.81 -24.15
C ARG A 96 -7.91 13.30 -24.03
N ILE A 97 -8.30 12.72 -22.89
CA ILE A 97 -8.35 11.28 -22.67
C ILE A 97 -9.36 10.62 -23.61
N ALA A 98 -10.56 11.19 -23.78
CA ALA A 98 -11.59 10.66 -24.69
C ALA A 98 -11.16 10.61 -26.16
N ALA A 99 -10.22 11.48 -26.56
CA ALA A 99 -9.64 11.53 -27.89
C ALA A 99 -8.54 10.48 -28.14
N VAL A 100 -8.00 9.85 -27.10
CA VAL A 100 -6.91 8.86 -27.24
C VAL A 100 -7.37 7.66 -28.08
N PRO A 101 -6.61 7.23 -29.10
CA PRO A 101 -6.87 5.97 -29.78
C PRO A 101 -6.67 4.80 -28.81
N ALA A 102 -7.65 3.92 -28.70
CA ALA A 102 -7.60 2.75 -27.83
C ALA A 102 -7.98 1.49 -28.61
N ALA A 103 -7.21 0.41 -28.43
CA ALA A 103 -7.47 -0.87 -29.05
C ALA A 103 -8.78 -1.47 -28.51
N GLY A 104 -9.58 -2.09 -29.37
CA GLY A 104 -10.88 -2.69 -28.97
C GLY A 104 -12.02 -1.69 -28.80
N LYS A 105 -11.81 -0.39 -29.07
CA LYS A 105 -12.83 0.66 -28.93
C LYS A 105 -14.03 0.41 -29.86
N PRO A 106 -15.28 0.50 -29.38
CA PRO A 106 -16.47 0.50 -30.22
C PRO A 106 -16.45 1.64 -31.26
N THR A 107 -17.11 1.47 -32.40
CA THR A 107 -17.10 2.41 -33.53
C THR A 107 -17.81 3.75 -33.25
N ALA A 108 -18.55 3.87 -32.16
CA ALA A 108 -19.22 5.10 -31.77
C ALA A 108 -18.25 6.07 -31.04
N PRO A 109 -18.30 7.38 -31.33
CA PRO A 109 -17.57 8.36 -30.52
C PRO A 109 -18.04 8.28 -29.07
N TRP A 110 -17.08 8.27 -28.14
CA TRP A 110 -17.33 8.23 -26.71
C TRP A 110 -16.71 9.46 -26.05
N GLY A 111 -17.42 10.04 -25.08
CA GLY A 111 -16.95 11.15 -24.25
C GLY A 111 -17.85 11.33 -23.03
N VAL A 112 -17.34 12.00 -22.00
CA VAL A 112 -18.09 12.24 -20.77
C VAL A 112 -18.92 13.51 -20.91
N GLU A 113 -20.25 13.38 -20.86
CA GLU A 113 -21.16 14.53 -20.94
C GLU A 113 -21.32 15.24 -19.59
N TRP A 114 -21.37 14.47 -18.50
CA TRP A 114 -21.44 14.97 -17.14
C TRP A 114 -20.91 13.92 -16.15
N ALA A 115 -20.42 14.38 -15.01
CA ALA A 115 -19.98 13.51 -13.93
C ALA A 115 -20.40 14.09 -12.58
N THR A 116 -20.76 13.23 -11.63
CA THR A 116 -21.13 13.62 -10.27
C THR A 116 -20.09 13.14 -9.25
N GLY A 117 -20.01 13.82 -8.11
CA GLY A 117 -19.17 13.41 -6.98
C GLY A 117 -17.74 13.97 -7.01
N GLY A 118 -17.55 15.22 -7.41
CA GLY A 118 -16.24 15.89 -7.52
C GLY A 118 -15.61 16.40 -6.23
N LEU A 119 -16.10 15.93 -5.08
CA LEU A 119 -15.38 16.08 -3.83
C LEU A 119 -14.38 14.93 -3.75
N VAL A 120 -13.10 15.21 -3.99
CA VAL A 120 -12.02 14.27 -3.71
C VAL A 120 -12.06 13.97 -2.22
N SER A 121 -12.56 12.80 -1.83
CA SER A 121 -12.33 12.33 -0.47
C SER A 121 -10.83 12.20 -0.29
N SER A 122 -10.29 12.78 0.79
CA SER A 122 -8.87 12.68 1.12
C SER A 122 -8.38 11.22 1.20
N GLN A 123 -9.31 10.27 1.37
CA GLN A 123 -9.06 8.82 1.34
C GLN A 123 -8.46 8.31 0.01
N PHE A 124 -8.58 9.06 -1.10
CA PHE A 124 -8.04 8.66 -2.41
C PHE A 124 -6.77 9.44 -2.82
N ARG A 125 -6.21 10.29 -1.94
CA ARG A 125 -5.03 11.10 -2.31
C ARG A 125 -3.76 10.28 -2.49
N HIS A 126 -3.63 9.19 -1.72
CA HIS A 126 -2.42 8.38 -1.70
C HIS A 126 -2.76 6.88 -1.69
N ALA A 127 -2.13 6.12 -2.58
CA ALA A 127 -2.01 4.67 -2.47
C ALA A 127 -0.67 4.39 -1.79
N LEU A 128 -0.70 3.78 -0.60
CA LEU A 128 0.51 3.53 0.20
C LEU A 128 1.22 2.27 -0.32
N THR A 129 2.06 2.43 -1.33
CA THR A 129 2.77 1.31 -1.98
C THR A 129 4.08 0.99 -1.26
N GLY A 130 4.35 -0.28 -0.99
CA GLY A 130 5.64 -0.72 -0.46
C GLY A 130 5.61 -2.12 0.14
N HIS A 131 4.50 -2.52 0.78
CA HIS A 131 4.28 -3.93 1.10
C HIS A 131 4.24 -4.76 -0.18
N ILE A 132 4.83 -5.96 -0.12
CA ILE A 132 4.94 -6.86 -1.29
C ILE A 132 3.92 -8.01 -1.24
N ASP A 133 3.05 -8.01 -0.24
CA ASP A 133 1.98 -8.99 -0.05
C ASP A 133 0.78 -8.32 0.67
N PHE A 134 -0.29 -9.07 0.92
CA PHE A 134 -1.54 -8.58 1.53
C PHE A 134 -1.28 -7.78 2.81
N VAL A 135 -1.88 -6.60 2.88
CA VAL A 135 -1.92 -5.80 4.11
C VAL A 135 -3.10 -6.27 4.93
N GLN A 136 -2.84 -6.84 6.10
CA GLN A 136 -3.85 -7.46 6.95
C GLN A 136 -4.32 -6.56 8.09
N ALA A 137 -3.45 -5.69 8.58
CA ALA A 137 -3.74 -4.85 9.74
C ALA A 137 -3.35 -3.40 9.48
N VAL A 138 -4.12 -2.48 10.07
CA VAL A 138 -3.83 -1.05 10.07
C VAL A 138 -4.24 -0.43 11.41
N ALA A 139 -3.40 0.46 11.92
CA ALA A 139 -3.69 1.34 13.04
C ALA A 139 -3.22 2.77 12.71
N THR A 140 -3.78 3.76 13.39
CA THR A 140 -3.40 5.18 13.19
C THR A 140 -2.99 5.82 14.49
N THR A 141 -1.95 6.66 14.45
CA THR A 141 -1.50 7.43 15.61
C THR A 141 -0.95 8.79 15.18
N SER A 142 -0.50 9.59 16.14
CA SER A 142 0.25 10.82 15.90
C SER A 142 1.69 10.63 16.35
N MET A 143 2.64 10.98 15.48
CA MET A 143 4.08 10.98 15.77
C MET A 143 4.60 12.40 15.60
N ASP A 144 5.02 13.04 16.69
CA ASP A 144 5.49 14.44 16.69
C ASP A 144 4.50 15.42 16.04
N GLY A 145 3.21 15.21 16.26
CA GLY A 145 2.11 16.02 15.68
C GLY A 145 1.77 15.68 14.23
N ARG A 146 2.44 14.69 13.63
CA ARG A 146 2.17 14.19 12.27
C ARG A 146 1.21 13.00 12.33
N PRO A 147 0.10 13.00 11.58
CA PRO A 147 -0.77 11.83 11.47
C PRO A 147 -0.05 10.72 10.69
N VAL A 148 0.02 9.54 11.29
CA VAL A 148 0.67 8.37 10.69
C VAL A 148 -0.24 7.15 10.72
N ALA A 149 -0.09 6.27 9.72
CA ALA A 149 -0.64 4.92 9.75
C ALA A 149 0.48 3.91 9.97
N VAL A 150 0.16 2.83 10.68
CA VAL A 150 1.04 1.69 10.89
C VAL A 150 0.33 0.46 10.33
N THR A 151 0.96 -0.25 9.42
CA THR A 151 0.36 -1.42 8.74
C THR A 151 1.14 -2.69 9.01
N GLY A 152 0.45 -3.81 9.14
CA GLY A 152 1.02 -5.16 9.19
C GLY A 152 0.62 -5.97 7.96
N SER A 153 1.55 -6.77 7.44
CA SER A 153 1.38 -7.52 6.18
C SER A 153 1.85 -8.97 6.26
N TRP A 154 1.40 -9.74 5.28
CA TRP A 154 1.84 -11.10 4.95
C TRP A 154 3.31 -11.15 4.55
N ASP A 155 3.91 -10.02 4.17
CA ASP A 155 5.35 -9.90 3.94
C ASP A 155 6.20 -9.95 5.24
N SER A 156 5.57 -10.24 6.38
CA SER A 156 6.17 -10.33 7.71
C SER A 156 6.74 -9.01 8.25
N THR A 157 6.40 -7.87 7.62
CA THR A 157 6.86 -6.54 8.06
C THR A 157 5.73 -5.70 8.66
N VAL A 158 6.12 -4.79 9.54
CA VAL A 158 5.30 -3.63 9.91
C VAL A 158 5.87 -2.40 9.20
N ARG A 159 5.02 -1.54 8.63
CA ARG A 159 5.44 -0.29 7.99
C ARG A 159 4.73 0.91 8.59
N VAL A 160 5.42 2.05 8.57
CA VAL A 160 4.89 3.33 9.06
C VAL A 160 4.74 4.28 7.89
N TRP A 161 3.62 4.96 7.80
CA TRP A 161 3.28 5.83 6.68
C TRP A 161 2.89 7.20 7.18
N ASP A 162 3.41 8.22 6.52
CA ASP A 162 2.89 9.56 6.66
C ASP A 162 1.58 9.71 5.90
N LEU A 163 0.49 9.98 6.62
CA LEU A 163 -0.81 10.19 6.00
C LEU A 163 -0.91 11.52 5.25
N ALA A 164 -0.04 12.49 5.54
CA ALA A 164 -0.04 13.78 4.86
C ALA A 164 0.65 13.73 3.48
N SER A 165 1.75 12.98 3.36
CA SER A 165 2.52 12.87 2.09
C SER A 165 2.31 11.56 1.35
N GLY A 166 1.70 10.54 1.97
CA GLY A 166 1.57 9.20 1.41
C GLY A 166 2.86 8.39 1.38
N LYS A 167 3.95 8.90 1.98
CA LYS A 167 5.27 8.25 1.94
C LYS A 167 5.49 7.37 3.16
N GLN A 168 6.22 6.28 2.98
CA GLN A 168 6.73 5.48 4.09
C GLN A 168 7.71 6.31 4.93
N ILE A 169 7.66 6.13 6.24
CA ILE A 169 8.62 6.70 7.20
C ILE A 169 9.57 5.60 7.64
N GLY A 170 10.85 5.78 7.34
CA GLY A 170 11.91 4.82 7.69
C GLY A 170 11.83 3.52 6.90
N GLU A 171 12.67 2.56 7.29
CA GLU A 171 12.68 1.21 6.73
C GLU A 171 11.55 0.35 7.31
N PRO A 172 11.15 -0.75 6.63
CA PRO A 172 10.22 -1.71 7.19
C PRO A 172 10.72 -2.24 8.55
N LEU A 173 9.82 -2.31 9.52
CA LEU A 173 10.10 -2.87 10.83
C LEU A 173 10.09 -4.40 10.69
N THR A 174 11.28 -4.98 10.79
CA THR A 174 11.52 -6.41 10.58
C THR A 174 11.75 -7.12 11.91
N GLY A 175 11.29 -8.36 12.01
CA GLY A 175 11.48 -9.20 13.18
C GLY A 175 10.51 -10.36 13.25
N HIS A 176 9.24 -10.14 12.86
CA HIS A 176 8.28 -11.23 12.71
C HIS A 176 8.76 -12.23 11.65
N THR A 177 8.59 -13.52 11.92
CA THR A 177 8.97 -14.61 10.99
C THR A 177 7.77 -15.21 10.27
N GLY A 178 6.62 -14.53 10.32
CA GLY A 178 5.38 -14.87 9.65
C GLY A 178 4.49 -13.64 9.53
N THR A 179 3.29 -13.83 9.00
CA THR A 179 2.29 -12.78 8.78
C THR A 179 2.10 -11.90 9.99
N VAL A 180 2.08 -10.57 9.79
CA VAL A 180 1.64 -9.64 10.83
C VAL A 180 0.12 -9.51 10.78
N CYS A 181 -0.55 -10.17 11.71
CA CYS A 181 -2.00 -10.34 11.72
C CYS A 181 -2.76 -9.15 12.32
N ALA A 182 -2.14 -8.45 13.29
CA ALA A 182 -2.76 -7.34 13.99
C ALA A 182 -1.72 -6.28 14.35
N VAL A 183 -2.16 -5.03 14.41
CA VAL A 183 -1.36 -3.88 14.87
C VAL A 183 -2.27 -2.97 15.69
N ALA A 184 -1.77 -2.51 16.83
CA ALA A 184 -2.37 -1.46 17.64
C ALA A 184 -1.30 -0.43 18.02
N THR A 185 -1.70 0.82 18.26
CA THR A 185 -0.77 1.90 18.65
C THR A 185 -1.09 2.42 20.04
N THR A 186 -0.07 2.90 20.75
CA THR A 186 -0.25 3.60 22.03
C THR A 186 0.95 4.52 22.28
N VAL A 187 1.01 5.15 23.45
CA VAL A 187 2.11 5.99 23.89
C VAL A 187 2.76 5.36 25.11
N LEU A 188 4.08 5.22 25.09
CA LEU A 188 4.92 4.73 26.19
C LEU A 188 5.97 5.78 26.52
N ASP A 189 5.93 6.34 27.74
CA ASP A 189 6.84 7.39 28.18
C ASP A 189 6.91 8.60 27.22
N GLY A 190 5.75 9.02 26.70
CA GLY A 190 5.65 10.11 25.74
C GLY A 190 6.08 9.76 24.30
N ARG A 191 6.48 8.51 24.04
CA ARG A 191 6.88 8.04 22.72
C ARG A 191 5.75 7.24 22.05
N PRO A 192 5.42 7.52 20.78
CA PRO A 192 4.47 6.71 20.04
C PRO A 192 5.08 5.33 19.76
N ILE A 193 4.34 4.28 20.12
CA ILE A 193 4.73 2.89 19.89
C ILE A 193 3.64 2.14 19.14
N ALA A 194 4.03 1.07 18.46
CA ALA A 194 3.10 0.08 17.93
C ALA A 194 3.32 -1.27 18.61
N VAL A 195 2.24 -2.03 18.79
CA VAL A 195 2.26 -3.42 19.19
C VAL A 195 1.68 -4.23 18.05
N SER A 196 2.43 -5.21 17.54
CA SER A 196 1.98 -6.11 16.48
C SER A 196 1.85 -7.53 16.98
N GLY A 197 0.87 -8.29 16.46
CA GLY A 197 0.71 -9.72 16.67
C GLY A 197 0.95 -10.46 15.36
N GLY A 198 1.60 -11.62 15.41
CA GLY A 198 1.97 -12.38 14.21
C GLY A 198 1.66 -13.87 14.26
N ASP A 199 1.78 -14.50 13.08
CA ASP A 199 1.73 -15.96 12.89
C ASP A 199 2.95 -16.69 13.48
N ASP A 200 3.95 -15.95 13.97
CA ASP A 200 5.10 -16.48 14.70
C ASP A 200 4.83 -16.69 16.20
N ASP A 201 3.55 -16.74 16.59
CA ASP A 201 3.04 -16.90 17.96
C ASP A 201 3.47 -15.78 18.93
N THR A 202 4.08 -14.70 18.43
CA THR A 202 4.57 -13.58 19.24
C THR A 202 3.76 -12.31 19.05
N ALA A 203 3.81 -11.45 20.06
CA ALA A 203 3.58 -10.03 19.86
C ALA A 203 4.89 -9.24 19.99
N ARG A 204 5.04 -8.14 19.26
CA ARG A 204 6.25 -7.30 19.26
C ARG A 204 5.89 -5.85 19.51
N VAL A 205 6.79 -5.13 20.18
CA VAL A 205 6.62 -3.72 20.51
C VAL A 205 7.65 -2.92 19.74
N TRP A 206 7.22 -1.86 19.06
CA TRP A 206 8.05 -1.04 18.18
C TRP A 206 8.03 0.41 18.62
N ASP A 207 9.21 1.01 18.69
CA ASP A 207 9.37 2.46 18.82
C ASP A 207 9.24 3.06 17.42
N LEU A 208 8.16 3.83 17.19
CA LEU A 208 7.84 4.37 15.86
C LEU A 208 8.77 5.51 15.45
N THR A 209 9.36 6.22 16.42
CA THR A 209 10.30 7.31 16.16
C THR A 209 11.67 6.77 15.71
N THR A 210 12.14 5.69 16.34
CA THR A 210 13.45 5.10 16.02
C THR A 210 13.39 3.98 14.98
N GLY A 211 12.20 3.44 14.70
CA GLY A 211 12.02 2.30 13.80
C GLY A 211 12.61 0.99 14.35
N LYS A 212 12.73 0.85 15.68
CA LYS A 212 13.35 -0.31 16.32
C LYS A 212 12.37 -1.06 17.21
N GLN A 213 12.57 -2.37 17.30
CA GLN A 213 11.88 -3.17 18.30
C GLN A 213 12.34 -2.77 19.72
N ILE A 214 11.38 -2.55 20.62
CA ILE A 214 11.65 -2.30 22.04
C ILE A 214 11.74 -3.66 22.71
N GLY A 215 12.96 -4.14 22.98
CA GLY A 215 13.25 -5.41 23.68
C GLY A 215 12.80 -6.68 22.92
N GLU A 216 12.93 -7.85 23.56
CA GLU A 216 12.51 -9.17 23.03
C GLU A 216 11.02 -9.30 22.68
N PRO A 217 10.59 -10.23 21.83
CA PRO A 217 9.17 -10.49 21.59
C PRO A 217 8.41 -10.84 22.89
N LEU A 218 7.15 -10.44 22.97
CA LEU A 218 6.21 -10.87 24.00
C LEU A 218 5.78 -12.30 23.69
N THR A 219 6.38 -13.24 24.43
CA THR A 219 6.22 -14.69 24.20
C THR A 219 5.32 -15.32 25.27
N GLY A 220 4.57 -16.36 24.87
CA GLY A 220 3.74 -17.13 25.79
C GLY A 220 2.43 -17.63 25.20
N HIS A 221 1.98 -17.09 24.06
CA HIS A 221 1.02 -17.78 23.21
C HIS A 221 1.69 -18.99 22.55
N ALA A 222 0.89 -20.02 22.27
CA ALA A 222 1.35 -21.27 21.66
C ALA A 222 0.90 -21.41 20.19
N HIS A 223 0.24 -20.38 19.66
CA HIS A 223 -0.36 -20.30 18.34
C HIS A 223 -0.48 -18.82 17.92
N PRO A 224 -0.81 -18.52 16.65
CA PRO A 224 -0.79 -17.16 16.11
C PRO A 224 -1.53 -16.14 16.96
N VAL A 225 -1.01 -14.91 17.00
CA VAL A 225 -1.61 -13.78 17.69
C VAL A 225 -2.40 -12.96 16.68
N TRP A 226 -3.72 -13.18 16.62
CA TRP A 226 -4.61 -12.57 15.64
C TRP A 226 -5.20 -11.23 16.07
N ALA A 227 -5.20 -10.93 17.35
CA ALA A 227 -5.79 -9.70 17.85
C ALA A 227 -4.85 -9.01 18.84
N VAL A 228 -4.72 -7.69 18.69
CA VAL A 228 -3.95 -6.84 19.60
C VAL A 228 -4.78 -5.59 19.87
N ALA A 229 -4.93 -5.25 21.15
CA ALA A 229 -5.47 -3.98 21.60
C ALA A 229 -4.53 -3.35 22.63
N THR A 230 -4.59 -2.03 22.79
CA THR A 230 -3.83 -1.29 23.79
C THR A 230 -4.77 -0.48 24.67
N ALA A 231 -4.42 -0.32 25.94
CA ALA A 231 -5.18 0.46 26.89
C ALA A 231 -4.26 1.15 27.90
N MET A 232 -4.73 2.25 28.48
CA MET A 232 -4.12 2.86 29.67
C MET A 232 -4.89 2.40 30.90
N VAL A 233 -4.24 1.66 31.79
CA VAL A 233 -4.82 1.13 33.03
C VAL A 233 -4.06 1.71 34.21
N ASP A 234 -4.71 2.54 35.02
CA ASP A 234 -4.09 3.21 36.18
C ASP A 234 -2.77 3.93 35.84
N GLY A 235 -2.74 4.59 34.68
CA GLY A 235 -1.56 5.31 34.18
C GLY A 235 -0.48 4.40 33.57
N ARG A 236 -0.75 3.10 33.42
CA ARG A 236 0.17 2.12 32.82
C ARG A 236 -0.29 1.72 31.42
N PRO A 237 0.57 1.79 30.40
CA PRO A 237 0.26 1.28 29.07
C PRO A 237 0.27 -0.26 29.10
N VAL A 238 -0.85 -0.85 28.69
CA VAL A 238 -1.08 -2.30 28.65
C VAL A 238 -1.40 -2.72 27.23
N ALA A 239 -0.85 -3.84 26.79
CA ALA A 239 -1.31 -4.55 25.59
C ALA A 239 -2.15 -5.76 25.98
N VAL A 240 -3.19 -6.02 25.20
CA VAL A 240 -4.05 -7.21 25.29
C VAL A 240 -3.92 -7.96 23.98
N THR A 241 -3.64 -9.26 24.05
CA THR A 241 -3.43 -10.11 22.87
C THR A 241 -4.37 -11.31 22.87
N GLY A 242 -5.04 -11.54 21.75
CA GLY A 242 -5.89 -12.71 21.49
C GLY A 242 -5.24 -13.63 20.45
N SER A 243 -5.39 -14.94 20.61
CA SER A 243 -4.68 -15.95 19.82
C SER A 243 -5.54 -17.17 19.53
N CYS A 244 -5.13 -17.95 18.52
CA CYS A 244 -5.67 -19.29 18.25
C CYS A 244 -5.36 -20.30 19.36
N ASP A 245 -4.52 -19.94 20.35
CA ASP A 245 -4.36 -20.72 21.59
C ASP A 245 -5.56 -20.60 22.54
N LYS A 246 -6.62 -19.90 22.09
CA LYS A 246 -7.92 -19.73 22.76
C LYS A 246 -7.81 -18.93 24.07
N LYS A 247 -6.72 -18.21 24.24
CA LYS A 247 -6.45 -17.43 25.44
C LYS A 247 -6.26 -15.97 25.08
N VAL A 248 -6.55 -15.13 26.06
CA VAL A 248 -6.18 -13.72 26.04
C VAL A 248 -5.06 -13.49 27.04
N ARG A 249 -4.03 -12.74 26.67
CA ARG A 249 -2.95 -12.32 27.57
C ARG A 249 -2.91 -10.81 27.68
N MET A 250 -2.51 -10.34 28.85
CA MET A 250 -2.29 -8.94 29.14
C MET A 250 -0.80 -8.73 29.41
N TRP A 251 -0.24 -7.63 28.93
CA TRP A 251 1.18 -7.32 29.03
C TRP A 251 1.35 -5.88 29.52
N ASP A 252 2.15 -5.70 30.56
CA ASP A 252 2.58 -4.37 30.99
C ASP A 252 3.67 -3.92 30.01
N LEU A 253 3.43 -2.84 29.25
CA LEU A 253 4.34 -2.42 28.17
C LEU A 253 5.60 -1.71 28.70
N THR A 254 5.61 -1.27 29.95
CA THR A 254 6.78 -0.67 30.59
C THR A 254 7.76 -1.75 31.04
N THR A 255 7.27 -2.79 31.71
CA THR A 255 8.10 -3.91 32.22
C THR A 255 8.27 -5.04 31.20
N ARG A 256 7.36 -5.09 30.23
CA ARG A 256 7.23 -6.13 29.19
C ARG A 256 7.02 -7.52 29.76
N GLN A 257 6.33 -7.58 30.90
CA GLN A 257 5.95 -8.81 31.60
C GLN A 257 4.45 -9.08 31.46
N PRO A 258 4.03 -10.35 31.49
CA PRO A 258 2.61 -10.69 31.53
C PRO A 258 1.97 -10.20 32.83
N ILE A 259 0.78 -9.62 32.72
CA ILE A 259 -0.07 -9.22 33.84
C ILE A 259 -0.96 -10.40 34.20
N GLY A 260 -0.63 -11.06 35.32
CA GLY A 260 -1.42 -12.19 35.81
C GLY A 260 -1.32 -13.45 34.93
N LYS A 261 -2.29 -14.34 35.09
CA LYS A 261 -2.40 -15.57 34.28
C LYS A 261 -3.17 -15.29 32.99
N PRO A 262 -2.95 -16.06 31.91
CA PRO A 262 -3.78 -15.96 30.72
C PRO A 262 -5.26 -16.10 31.05
N LEU A 263 -6.09 -15.24 30.46
CA LEU A 263 -7.54 -15.34 30.55
C LEU A 263 -7.98 -16.53 29.70
N THR A 264 -8.77 -17.41 30.30
CA THR A 264 -9.26 -18.65 29.71
C THR A 264 -10.78 -18.65 29.73
N GLY A 265 -11.40 -19.37 28.79
CA GLY A 265 -12.85 -19.48 28.69
C GLY A 265 -13.33 -19.61 27.25
N HIS A 266 -12.60 -19.03 26.30
CA HIS A 266 -12.84 -19.27 24.88
C HIS A 266 -12.56 -20.74 24.54
N THR A 267 -13.49 -21.36 23.80
CA THR A 267 -13.37 -22.75 23.32
C THR A 267 -12.83 -22.84 21.89
N ASN A 268 -12.68 -21.69 21.23
CA ASN A 268 -12.17 -21.52 19.89
C ASN A 268 -11.24 -20.29 19.80
N ASP A 269 -10.71 -20.02 18.62
CA ASP A 269 -9.75 -18.95 18.36
C ASP A 269 -10.29 -17.58 18.78
N VAL A 270 -9.41 -16.73 19.31
CA VAL A 270 -9.75 -15.36 19.71
C VAL A 270 -9.40 -14.41 18.57
N TRP A 271 -10.43 -14.03 17.80
CA TRP A 271 -10.30 -13.19 16.60
C TRP A 271 -10.24 -11.68 16.90
N ALA A 272 -10.71 -11.26 18.06
CA ALA A 272 -10.75 -9.85 18.47
C ALA A 272 -10.61 -9.75 19.99
N VAL A 273 -9.99 -8.67 20.46
CA VAL A 273 -9.83 -8.31 21.88
C VAL A 273 -10.11 -6.84 22.11
#